data_AF-A0A356AQL3-F1
#
_entry.id   AF-A0A356AQL3-F1
#
_cell.length_a   1.000
_cell.length_b   1.000
_cell.length_c   1.000
_cell.angle_alpha   90.00
_cell.angle_beta   90.00
_cell.angle_gamma   90.00
#
_symmetry.space_group_name_H-M   'P 1'
#
loop_
_entity.id
_entity.type
_entity.pdbx_description
1 polymer ?
#
loop_
_entity_poly.entity_id
_entity_poly.type
_entity_poly.pdbx_seq_one_letter_code
_entity_poly.pdbx_strand_id
1 'polypeptide(L)' 'TGVRLIAELLNEILSPALHTKVLLETMAGKGSEVGGRFEELRAILGRVEHPEQMGVCLDTCHVYDAGYDIVNGLDGVLTQ' A
#
# COMPACT_ATOMS: atom_id res chain seq x y z
N THR A 1 13.13 -3.05 -8.33
CA THR A 1 12.52 -3.61 -7.10
C THR A 1 11.04 -3.81 -7.34
N GLY A 2 10.36 -4.59 -6.50
CA GLY A 2 8.91 -4.80 -6.64
C GLY A 2 8.11 -3.49 -6.63
N VAL A 3 8.46 -2.54 -5.75
CA VAL A 3 7.87 -1.18 -5.71
C VAL A 3 7.89 -0.49 -7.08
N ARG A 4 9.03 -0.51 -7.79
CA ARG A 4 9.14 0.13 -9.11
C ARG A 4 8.21 -0.53 -10.13
N LEU A 5 8.22 -1.87 -10.18
CA LEU A 5 7.41 -2.63 -11.13
C LEU A 5 5.92 -2.42 -10.89
N ILE A 6 5.49 -2.41 -9.62
CA ILE A 6 4.08 -2.17 -9.27
C ILE A 6 3.66 -0.77 -9.72
N ALA A 7 4.45 0.27 -9.43
CA ALA A 7 4.12 1.63 -9.81
C ALA A 7 4.06 1.82 -11.34
N GLU A 8 5.00 1.24 -12.09
CA GLU A 8 5.00 1.28 -13.56
C GLU A 8 3.72 0.66 -14.12
N LEU A 9 3.35 -0.54 -13.66
CA LEU A 9 2.12 -1.22 -14.10
C LEU A 9 0.85 -0.46 -13.69
N LEU A 10 0.83 0.18 -12.50
CA LEU A 10 -0.27 1.03 -12.09
C LEU A 10 -0.44 2.21 -13.05
N ASN A 11 0.64 2.85 -13.48
CA ASN A 11 0.58 3.97 -14.43
C ASN A 11 0.15 3.53 -15.84
N GLU A 12 0.33 2.26 -16.21
CA GLU A 12 -0.20 1.73 -17.47
C GLU A 12 -1.72 1.51 -17.45
N ILE A 13 -2.32 1.25 -16.27
CA ILE A 13 -3.75 0.93 -16.13
C ILE A 13 -4.60 2.10 -15.64
N LEU A 14 -4.04 2.96 -14.80
CA LEU A 14 -4.75 4.10 -14.23
C LEU A 14 -4.92 5.17 -15.30
N SER A 15 -6.12 5.69 -15.42
CA SER A 15 -6.43 6.74 -16.37
C SER A 15 -7.65 7.53 -15.89
N PRO A 16 -7.82 8.79 -16.31
CA PRO A 16 -8.96 9.61 -15.87
C PRO A 16 -10.35 9.00 -16.17
N ALA A 17 -10.44 8.06 -17.11
CA ALA A 17 -11.69 7.36 -17.45
C ALA A 17 -12.03 6.20 -16.49
N LEU A 18 -11.08 5.76 -15.66
CA LEU A 18 -11.30 4.69 -14.70
C LEU A 18 -12.14 5.21 -13.52
N HIS A 19 -13.32 4.64 -13.33
CA HIS A 19 -14.22 5.01 -12.23
C HIS A 19 -13.95 4.23 -10.93
N THR A 20 -13.16 3.16 -11.00
CA THR A 20 -12.85 2.29 -9.86
C THR A 20 -11.63 2.80 -9.11
N LYS A 21 -11.75 2.97 -7.79
CA LYS A 21 -10.61 3.25 -6.91
C LYS A 21 -9.83 1.98 -6.65
N VAL A 22 -8.51 2.03 -6.82
CA VAL A 22 -7.60 0.91 -6.52
C VAL A 22 -7.01 1.12 -5.13
N LEU A 23 -7.16 0.12 -4.27
CA LEU A 23 -6.62 0.15 -2.91
C LEU A 23 -5.46 -0.83 -2.81
N LEU A 24 -4.27 -0.33 -2.45
CA LEU A 24 -3.15 -1.20 -2.11
C LEU A 24 -3.37 -1.74 -0.71
N GLU A 25 -3.44 -3.05 -0.56
CA GLU A 25 -3.57 -3.69 0.75
C GLU A 25 -2.22 -3.76 1.46
N THR A 26 -2.22 -3.51 2.77
CA THR A 26 -1.07 -3.83 3.63
C THR A 26 -0.86 -5.34 3.66
N MET A 27 0.39 -5.76 3.46
CA MET A 27 0.76 -7.18 3.42
C MET A 27 1.43 -7.62 4.73
N ALA A 28 1.44 -8.92 5.01
CA ALA A 28 2.14 -9.46 6.17
C ALA A 28 3.69 -9.45 6.01
N GLY A 29 4.18 -9.21 4.79
CA GLY A 29 5.61 -9.17 4.48
C GLY A 29 6.23 -10.56 4.31
N LYS A 30 5.42 -11.57 3.97
CA LYS A 30 5.86 -12.96 3.81
C LYS A 30 6.50 -13.17 2.43
N GLY A 31 7.54 -13.99 2.38
CA GLY A 31 8.19 -14.36 1.11
C GLY A 31 8.70 -13.15 0.32
N SER A 32 8.10 -12.91 -0.84
CA SER A 32 8.42 -11.80 -1.74
C SER A 32 7.33 -10.73 -1.82
N GLU A 33 6.42 -10.68 -0.84
CA GLU A 33 5.39 -9.64 -0.76
C GLU A 33 6.01 -8.24 -0.69
N VAL A 34 5.29 -7.27 -1.27
CA VAL A 34 5.63 -5.84 -1.20
C VAL A 34 4.46 -5.13 -0.54
N GLY A 35 4.74 -4.19 0.36
CA GLY A 35 3.70 -3.51 1.13
C GLY A 35 3.57 -4.03 2.56
N GLY A 36 4.55 -4.80 3.04
CA GLY A 36 4.66 -5.17 4.45
C GLY A 36 5.20 -4.04 5.33
N ARG A 37 5.82 -3.02 4.71
CA ARG A 37 6.19 -1.77 5.37
C ARG A 37 5.44 -0.60 4.75
N PHE A 38 4.94 0.33 5.57
CA PHE A 38 4.22 1.51 5.08
C PHE A 38 5.05 2.38 4.12
N GLU A 39 6.38 2.40 4.26
CA GLU A 39 7.28 3.11 3.36
C GLU A 39 7.26 2.53 1.94
N GLU A 40 7.00 1.22 1.79
CA GLU A 40 6.88 0.60 0.47
C GLU A 40 5.59 1.04 -0.21
N LEU A 41 4.47 1.07 0.52
CA LEU A 41 3.20 1.59 0.02
C LEU A 41 3.32 3.07 -0.36
N ARG A 42 3.93 3.88 0.52
CA ARG A 42 4.23 5.29 0.23
C ARG A 42 5.10 5.45 -1.01
N ALA A 43 6.12 4.60 -1.18
CA ALA A 43 7.01 4.66 -2.33
C ALA A 43 6.33 4.23 -3.64
N ILE A 44 5.34 3.34 -3.60
CA ILE A 44 4.49 3.03 -4.76
C ILE A 44 3.60 4.24 -5.08
N LEU A 45 2.81 4.70 -4.10
CA LEU A 45 1.86 5.80 -4.29
C LEU A 45 2.53 7.10 -4.74
N GLY A 46 3.72 7.41 -4.24
CA GLY A 46 4.49 8.59 -4.65
C GLY A 46 5.02 8.54 -6.09
N ARG A 47 4.89 7.41 -6.79
CA ARG A 47 5.28 7.23 -8.20
C ARG A 47 4.07 7.13 -9.13
N VAL A 48 2.86 7.04 -8.59
CA VAL A 48 1.64 6.93 -9.38
C VAL A 48 1.23 8.30 -9.92
N GLU A 49 0.91 8.37 -11.21
CA GLU A 49 0.55 9.61 -11.92
C GLU A 49 -0.88 10.10 -11.62
N HIS A 50 -1.77 9.18 -11.26
CA HIS A 50 -3.17 9.44 -10.91
C HIS A 50 -3.47 9.07 -9.44
N PRO A 51 -2.84 9.73 -8.46
CA PRO A 51 -2.96 9.37 -7.04
C PRO A 51 -4.38 9.52 -6.48
N GLU A 52 -5.23 10.35 -7.08
CA GLU A 52 -6.64 10.53 -6.72
C GLU A 52 -7.47 9.25 -6.90
N GLN A 53 -7.06 8.37 -7.81
CA GLN A 53 -7.69 7.08 -8.09
C GLN A 53 -7.18 5.96 -7.19
N MET A 54 -6.22 6.26 -6.31
CA MET A 54 -5.60 5.29 -5.41
C MET A 54 -6.07 5.47 -3.96
N GLY A 55 -5.74 4.48 -3.14
CA GLY A 55 -5.83 4.50 -1.69
C GLY A 55 -5.12 3.30 -1.09
N VAL A 56 -5.29 3.11 0.22
CA VAL A 56 -4.74 1.96 0.96
C VAL A 56 -5.89 1.21 1.64
N CYS A 57 -5.87 -0.11 1.54
CA CYS A 57 -6.68 -1.01 2.36
C CYS A 57 -5.83 -1.44 3.56
N LEU A 58 -6.28 -1.09 4.77
CA LEU A 58 -5.59 -1.46 6.01
C LEU A 58 -6.13 -2.81 6.49
N ASP A 59 -5.42 -3.89 6.22
CA ASP A 59 -5.73 -5.22 6.75
C ASP A 59 -5.08 -5.38 8.13
N THR A 60 -5.90 -5.47 9.17
CA THR A 60 -5.42 -5.53 10.56
C THR A 60 -4.64 -6.80 10.87
N CYS A 61 -4.96 -7.93 10.23
CA CYS A 61 -4.23 -9.19 10.42
C CYS A 61 -2.83 -9.08 9.83
N HIS A 62 -2.72 -8.52 8.63
CA HIS A 62 -1.44 -8.32 7.96
C HIS A 62 -0.58 -7.28 8.66
N VAL A 63 -1.15 -6.15 9.07
CA VAL A 63 -0.43 -5.13 9.82
C VAL A 63 0.13 -5.69 11.13
N TYR A 64 -0.65 -6.50 11.85
CA TYR A 64 -0.17 -7.19 13.04
C TYR A 64 0.95 -8.20 12.72
N ASP A 65 0.74 -9.06 11.71
CA ASP A 65 1.75 -10.05 11.28
C ASP A 65 3.05 -9.40 10.77
N ALA A 66 2.96 -8.20 10.20
CA ALA A 66 4.11 -7.40 9.73
C ALA A 66 4.90 -6.75 10.89
N GLY A 67 4.42 -6.85 12.13
CA GLY A 67 5.11 -6.40 13.33
C GLY A 67 4.66 -5.04 13.87
N TYR A 68 3.58 -4.46 13.36
CA TYR A 68 3.01 -3.23 13.91
C TYR A 68 2.08 -3.55 15.08
N ASP A 69 2.24 -2.84 16.20
CA ASP A 69 1.42 -3.03 17.41
C ASP A 69 0.05 -2.35 17.26
N ILE A 70 -0.81 -2.92 16.43
CA ILE A 70 -2.19 -2.44 16.25
C ILE A 70 -3.11 -2.83 17.41
N VAL A 71 -2.69 -3.78 18.25
CA VAL A 71 -3.47 -4.27 19.40
C VAL A 71 -3.42 -3.26 20.56
N ASN A 72 -2.23 -2.75 20.91
CA ASN A 72 -2.05 -1.84 22.04
C ASN A 72 -1.72 -0.40 21.62
N GLY A 73 -1.41 -0.16 20.35
CA GLY A 73 -0.87 1.11 19.87
C GLY A 73 -1.46 1.59 18.55
N LEU A 74 -2.76 1.38 18.30
CA LEU A 74 -3.43 1.74 17.04
C LEU A 74 -3.11 3.17 16.57
N ASP A 75 -3.24 4.18 17.43
CA ASP A 75 -2.97 5.58 17.05
C ASP A 75 -1.50 5.80 16.64
N GLY A 76 -0.58 5.09 17.30
CA GLY A 76 0.85 5.12 16.96
C GLY A 76 1.16 4.42 15.65
N VAL A 77 0.36 3.43 15.24
CA VAL A 77 0.47 2.78 13.93
C VAL A 77 -0.10 3.68 12.84
N LEU A 78 -1.24 4.32 13.07
CA LEU A 78 -1.91 5.18 12.08
C LEU A 78 -1.19 6.50 11.80
N THR A 79 -0.20 6.87 12.61
CA THR A 79 0.59 8.10 12.45
C THR A 79 1.94 7.90 11.79
N GLN A 80 2.27 6.67 11.39
CA GLN A 80 3.53 6.33 10.68
C GLN A 80 3.48 6.66 9.18
#